data_AF-A0A956F7Z3-F1
#
_entry.id   AF-A0A956F7Z3-F1
#
_cell.length_a   1.000
_cell.length_b   1.000
_cell.length_c   1.000
_cell.angle_alpha   90.00
_cell.angle_beta   90.00
_cell.angle_gamma   90.00
#
_symmetry.space_group_name_H-M   'P 1'
#
loop_
_entity.id
_entity.type
_entity.pdbx_description
1 polymer ?
#
loop_
_entity_poly.entity_id
_entity_poly.type
_entity_poly.pdbx_seq_one_letter_code
_entity_poly.pdbx_strand_id
1 'polypeptide(L)'
;MILGAVSTSSGTDSLDLTGLATSGTAGSSDDDSGPGTLPCSNADGSCSNKIDLLFVIDNSGTMGEEQLNLATNFPLLIERLQSLEDGHGNLVGADVNIMVTTSDFDNPQCHGPWLKPDYVPAKGSPINTPCTERLNRFTGYGDDPLVIEEACLEVCDPAAPAAPTDQFIHFDSAGHNVVGGEPVDALACIGPQGIDGCGFEAPLESMSQALNPSACWNDPDACEDPRWSWITKPFLRSGAVLAIAIITDEADCSVKDFSIMDDATFMEVDPAVGVALPSSAICWNAGVVCTELDPLTGEYSGCIAANKGPTGEVGVGNATAVLQPLSRYTDLLGAFGAQGREVIMLGVLGVPEVTAHADAPPYQPVAGGLEALVYRQWRDPDVPGGGDILPDEWADGVTAQDKQFEFGIGPGCTGYDPETGTYTGQAIPPVRIREVCESLNTADDPATTEVDETRVRCCVESICDDDFSPAIRCLTGLIQDAVTPVE
;
A
#
# COMPACT_ATOMS: atom_id res chain seq x y z
N MET A 1 28.07 30.85 -18.36
CA MET A 1 28.93 29.85 -19.05
C MET A 1 29.88 29.23 -18.03
N ILE A 2 29.35 28.32 -17.20
CA ILE A 2 30.06 27.22 -16.55
C ILE A 2 29.01 26.10 -16.54
N LEU A 3 29.18 25.14 -17.45
CA LEU A 3 28.37 23.94 -17.57
C LEU A 3 28.88 22.92 -16.55
N GLY A 4 28.05 22.57 -15.57
CA GLY A 4 28.22 21.40 -14.72
C GLY A 4 27.11 20.42 -15.06
N ALA A 5 27.48 19.26 -15.62
CA ALA A 5 26.55 18.21 -16.01
C ALA A 5 25.83 17.65 -14.76
N VAL A 6 24.50 17.68 -14.79
CA VAL A 6 23.66 16.91 -13.87
C VAL A 6 23.64 15.48 -14.41
N SER A 7 24.15 14.54 -13.62
CA SER A 7 24.06 13.11 -13.89
C SER A 7 22.63 12.67 -13.60
N THR A 8 21.85 12.37 -14.64
CA THR A 8 20.58 11.67 -14.54
C THR A 8 20.87 10.21 -14.19
N SER A 9 20.71 9.83 -12.92
CA SER A 9 20.71 8.42 -12.52
C SER A 9 19.35 7.83 -12.90
N SER A 10 19.31 7.09 -14.00
CA SER A 10 18.24 6.12 -14.27
C SER A 10 18.22 5.11 -13.12
N GLY A 11 17.15 5.11 -12.32
CA GLY A 11 16.95 4.20 -11.20
C GLY A 11 16.70 2.77 -11.67
N THR A 12 17.77 2.08 -12.08
CA THR A 12 17.79 0.62 -12.22
C THR A 12 18.61 0.04 -11.08
N ASP A 13 18.18 0.24 -9.84
CA ASP A 13 18.63 -0.68 -8.78
C ASP A 13 17.92 -2.01 -9.01
N SER A 14 18.65 -2.88 -9.71
CA SER A 14 18.34 -4.30 -9.79
C SER A 14 18.23 -4.80 -8.35
N LEU A 15 17.03 -5.24 -7.96
CA LEU A 15 16.86 -6.01 -6.73
C LEU A 15 17.82 -7.20 -6.85
N ASP A 16 18.87 -7.22 -6.04
CA ASP A 16 19.84 -8.30 -6.05
C ASP A 16 19.26 -9.48 -5.26
N LEU A 17 18.37 -10.24 -5.92
CA LEU A 17 17.79 -11.45 -5.36
C LEU A 17 18.83 -12.58 -5.22
N THR A 18 20.10 -12.37 -5.59
CA THR A 18 21.14 -13.41 -5.44
C THR A 18 21.49 -13.68 -3.97
N GLY A 19 21.20 -12.74 -3.06
CA GLY A 19 21.31 -12.94 -1.61
C GLY A 19 20.29 -13.94 -1.04
N LEU A 20 19.19 -14.22 -1.76
CA LEU A 20 18.21 -15.23 -1.33
C LEU A 20 18.65 -16.68 -1.61
N ALA A 21 19.72 -16.88 -2.37
CA ALA A 21 20.23 -18.20 -2.72
C ALA A 21 21.56 -18.48 -1.99
N THR A 22 21.49 -19.16 -0.82
CA THR A 22 22.36 -20.30 -0.42
C THR A 22 22.39 -20.52 1.10
N SER A 23 21.75 -21.59 1.58
CA SER A 23 22.34 -22.51 2.58
C SER A 23 21.45 -23.76 2.74
N GLY A 24 21.68 -24.76 1.89
CA GLY A 24 21.05 -26.08 2.04
C GLY A 24 22.04 -27.16 1.64
N THR A 25 22.78 -27.69 2.60
CA THR A 25 23.60 -28.90 2.38
C THR A 25 22.69 -30.11 2.46
N ALA A 26 22.71 -30.92 1.41
CA ALA A 26 21.90 -32.12 1.26
C ALA A 26 22.20 -33.19 2.33
N GLY A 27 21.13 -33.74 2.90
CA GLY A 27 21.09 -34.98 3.69
C GLY A 27 19.78 -35.72 3.35
N SER A 28 19.90 -37.01 3.07
CA SER A 28 18.92 -37.87 2.37
C SER A 28 17.77 -38.43 3.23
N SER A 29 16.60 -38.54 2.57
CA SER A 29 15.51 -39.56 2.64
C SER A 29 14.75 -39.81 3.95
N ASP A 30 13.44 -39.56 3.94
CA ASP A 30 12.41 -40.62 3.77
C ASP A 30 11.03 -40.01 3.41
N ASP A 31 10.25 -40.75 2.62
CA ASP A 31 8.89 -40.47 2.13
C ASP A 31 7.85 -40.33 3.26
N ASP A 32 6.94 -39.35 3.16
CA ASP A 32 5.51 -39.55 3.45
C ASP A 32 4.65 -38.59 2.60
N SER A 33 3.52 -39.09 2.10
CA SER A 33 2.64 -38.41 1.14
C SER A 33 1.21 -38.28 1.70
N GLY A 34 0.78 -37.04 1.96
CA GLY A 34 -0.60 -36.56 2.18
C GLY A 34 -0.92 -36.06 3.60
N PRO A 35 -2.02 -35.31 3.82
CA PRO A 35 -2.53 -34.12 3.10
C PRO A 35 -2.01 -32.79 3.72
N GLY A 36 -2.28 -31.66 3.05
CA GLY A 36 -1.75 -30.31 3.32
C GLY A 36 -1.83 -29.78 4.76
N THR A 37 -0.77 -30.00 5.53
CA THR A 37 -0.42 -29.15 6.69
C THR A 37 0.61 -28.13 6.20
N LEU A 38 0.29 -26.84 6.27
CA LEU A 38 1.32 -25.80 6.13
C LEU A 38 2.37 -26.06 7.21
N PRO A 39 3.66 -26.22 6.85
CA PRO A 39 4.63 -26.65 7.82
C PRO A 39 4.83 -25.50 8.79
N CYS A 40 4.50 -25.74 10.05
CA CYS A 40 5.28 -25.24 11.16
C CYS A 40 6.77 -25.54 10.83
N SER A 41 7.45 -24.60 10.20
CA SER A 41 8.68 -24.84 9.42
C SER A 41 9.96 -24.78 10.26
N ASN A 42 9.81 -24.61 11.57
CA ASN A 42 10.91 -24.81 12.50
C ASN A 42 11.25 -26.30 12.58
N ALA A 43 12.54 -26.62 12.72
CA ALA A 43 13.04 -28.00 12.81
C ALA A 43 12.45 -28.82 13.98
N ASP A 44 11.65 -28.19 14.85
CA ASP A 44 10.95 -28.77 15.99
C ASP A 44 9.42 -28.88 15.81
N GLY A 45 8.86 -28.48 14.66
CA GLY A 45 7.42 -28.51 14.39
C GLY A 45 6.63 -27.39 15.07
N SER A 46 7.28 -26.32 15.55
CA SER A 46 6.59 -25.12 16.07
C SER A 46 6.21 -24.15 14.94
N CYS A 47 4.98 -23.65 14.99
CA CYS A 47 4.51 -22.61 14.09
C CYS A 47 5.12 -21.25 14.48
N SER A 48 5.40 -20.41 13.49
CA SER A 48 6.06 -19.13 13.74
C SER A 48 5.09 -18.18 14.44
N ASN A 49 5.48 -17.69 15.62
CA ASN A 49 4.80 -16.59 16.28
C ASN A 49 5.32 -15.22 15.80
N LYS A 50 6.24 -15.18 14.82
CA LYS A 50 6.87 -13.95 14.34
C LYS A 50 6.06 -13.33 13.22
N ILE A 51 5.80 -12.04 13.32
CA ILE A 51 5.04 -11.27 12.32
C ILE A 51 5.82 -10.00 11.97
N ASP A 52 6.17 -9.82 10.70
CA ASP A 52 6.71 -8.58 10.15
C ASP A 52 5.60 -7.88 9.39
N LEU A 53 5.07 -6.79 9.93
CA LEU A 53 3.98 -5.99 9.35
C LEU A 53 4.53 -4.69 8.77
N LEU A 54 4.37 -4.50 7.47
CA LEU A 54 4.74 -3.28 6.75
C LEU A 54 3.48 -2.47 6.42
N PHE A 55 3.45 -1.21 6.83
CA PHE A 55 2.51 -0.20 6.34
C PHE A 55 3.16 0.68 5.29
N VAL A 56 2.55 0.78 4.11
CA VAL A 56 2.84 1.78 3.09
C VAL A 56 1.64 2.71 3.03
N ILE A 57 1.81 3.91 3.58
CA ILE A 57 0.71 4.87 3.75
C ILE A 57 0.93 6.03 2.79
N ASP A 58 -0.09 6.30 2.01
CA ASP A 58 -0.14 7.43 1.12
C ASP A 58 -0.11 8.76 1.90
N ASN A 59 0.78 9.65 1.47
CA ASN A 59 0.97 10.96 2.06
C ASN A 59 0.62 12.10 1.10
N SER A 60 -0.19 11.81 0.07
CA SER A 60 -0.78 12.78 -0.85
C SER A 60 -1.71 13.77 -0.13
N GLY A 61 -2.10 14.83 -0.84
CA GLY A 61 -2.83 15.97 -0.27
C GLY A 61 -4.22 15.65 0.28
N THR A 62 -4.83 14.56 -0.16
CA THR A 62 -6.21 14.16 0.16
C THR A 62 -6.29 13.21 1.35
N MET A 63 -5.20 12.53 1.70
CA MET A 63 -5.16 11.42 2.65
C MET A 63 -5.34 11.77 4.14
N GLY A 64 -5.63 13.02 4.47
CA GLY A 64 -5.62 13.49 5.85
C GLY A 64 -6.67 12.82 6.74
N GLU A 65 -7.90 12.68 6.24
CA GLU A 65 -9.02 12.10 6.97
C GLU A 65 -8.88 10.57 7.08
N GLU A 66 -8.43 9.93 6.00
CA GLU A 66 -8.16 8.50 5.89
C GLU A 66 -7.04 8.08 6.86
N GLN A 67 -5.98 8.88 6.98
CA GLN A 67 -4.90 8.65 7.94
C GLN A 67 -5.40 8.75 9.40
N LEU A 68 -6.31 9.68 9.70
CA LEU A 68 -6.93 9.79 11.02
C LEU A 68 -7.84 8.58 11.33
N ASN A 69 -8.65 8.14 10.35
CA ASN A 69 -9.48 6.94 10.49
C ASN A 69 -8.61 5.69 10.74
N LEU A 70 -7.55 5.52 9.95
CA LEU A 70 -6.57 4.45 10.14
C LEU A 70 -5.95 4.50 11.55
N ALA A 71 -5.51 5.68 11.99
CA ALA A 71 -4.86 5.84 13.28
C ALA A 71 -5.79 5.55 14.47
N THR A 72 -7.06 5.93 14.35
CA THR A 72 -8.10 5.66 15.35
C THR A 72 -8.39 4.16 15.49
N ASN A 73 -8.10 3.37 14.46
CA ASN A 73 -8.30 1.92 14.42
C ASN A 73 -7.07 1.09 14.84
N PHE A 74 -5.89 1.70 15.05
CA PHE A 74 -4.71 0.96 15.55
C PHE A 74 -4.87 0.28 16.93
N PRO A 75 -5.65 0.80 17.89
CA PRO A 75 -5.91 0.07 19.13
C PRO A 75 -6.50 -1.32 18.89
N LEU A 76 -7.43 -1.44 17.95
CA LEU A 76 -8.01 -2.73 17.56
C LEU A 76 -6.96 -3.65 16.94
N LEU A 77 -6.06 -3.11 16.09
CA LEU A 77 -4.99 -3.88 15.48
C LEU A 77 -4.06 -4.49 16.54
N ILE A 78 -3.57 -3.66 17.48
CA ILE A 78 -2.66 -4.11 18.53
C ILE A 78 -3.35 -5.12 19.45
N GLU A 79 -4.61 -4.87 19.83
CA GLU A 79 -5.41 -5.82 20.62
C GLU A 79 -5.49 -7.19 19.93
N ARG A 80 -5.82 -7.21 18.64
CA ARG A 80 -5.98 -8.45 17.86
C ARG A 80 -4.68 -9.21 17.67
N LEU A 81 -3.57 -8.51 17.43
CA LEU A 81 -2.25 -9.13 17.33
C LEU A 81 -1.82 -9.76 18.66
N GLN A 82 -2.13 -9.12 19.79
CA GLN A 82 -1.85 -9.65 21.13
C GLN A 82 -2.78 -10.81 21.53
N SER A 83 -3.97 -10.88 20.93
CA SER A 83 -4.98 -11.90 21.20
C SER A 83 -4.98 -13.06 20.20
N LEU A 84 -3.95 -13.21 19.36
CA LEU A 84 -3.85 -14.35 18.45
C LEU A 84 -3.80 -15.67 19.23
N GLU A 85 -4.62 -16.64 18.83
CA GLU A 85 -4.77 -17.93 19.50
C GLU A 85 -4.35 -19.09 18.62
N ASP A 86 -3.77 -20.15 19.20
CA ASP A 86 -3.50 -21.42 18.51
C ASP A 86 -4.77 -22.24 18.25
N GLY A 87 -4.66 -23.32 17.49
CA GLY A 87 -5.79 -24.24 17.22
C GLY A 87 -6.42 -24.89 18.47
N HIS A 88 -5.84 -24.68 19.65
CA HIS A 88 -6.34 -25.14 20.94
C HIS A 88 -6.88 -23.99 21.82
N GLY A 89 -6.91 -22.75 21.31
CA GLY A 89 -7.38 -21.56 22.02
C GLY A 89 -6.38 -21.00 23.03
N ASN A 90 -5.09 -21.35 22.94
CA ASN A 90 -4.05 -20.72 23.77
C ASN A 90 -3.45 -19.52 23.03
N LEU A 91 -3.08 -18.46 23.77
CA LEU A 91 -2.39 -17.32 23.18
C LEU A 91 -1.07 -17.76 22.52
N VAL A 92 -0.87 -17.36 21.27
CA VAL A 92 0.35 -17.61 20.47
C VAL A 92 1.55 -16.87 21.05
N GLY A 93 1.33 -15.73 21.71
CA GLY A 93 2.41 -14.86 22.19
C GLY A 93 3.19 -14.28 21.01
N ALA A 94 2.48 -13.54 20.15
CA ALA A 94 3.02 -12.96 18.93
C ALA A 94 4.28 -12.10 19.20
N ASP A 95 5.29 -12.28 18.35
CA ASP A 95 6.55 -11.54 18.31
C ASP A 95 6.52 -10.63 17.06
N VAL A 96 6.13 -9.38 17.25
CA VAL A 96 5.71 -8.49 16.16
C VAL A 96 6.74 -7.39 15.89
N ASN A 97 7.06 -7.17 14.62
CA ASN A 97 7.71 -5.96 14.11
C ASN A 97 6.72 -5.20 13.23
N ILE A 98 6.52 -3.90 13.48
CA ILE A 98 5.70 -3.02 12.63
C ILE A 98 6.58 -1.90 12.07
N MET A 99 6.72 -1.86 10.75
CA MET A 99 7.41 -0.82 10.01
C MET A 99 6.41 0.04 9.24
N VAL A 100 6.60 1.36 9.26
CA VAL A 100 5.77 2.30 8.50
C VAL A 100 6.67 3.05 7.51
N THR A 101 6.19 3.24 6.29
CA THR A 101 6.81 4.06 5.25
C THR A 101 5.71 4.76 4.44
N THR A 102 6.10 5.62 3.49
CA THR A 102 5.15 6.28 2.59
C THR A 102 5.24 5.76 1.15
N SER A 103 4.22 6.02 0.34
CA SER A 103 4.25 5.75 -1.11
C SER A 103 5.08 6.75 -1.92
N ASP A 104 5.58 7.82 -1.29
CA ASP A 104 6.43 8.82 -1.93
C ASP A 104 7.79 8.25 -2.36
N PHE A 105 7.97 8.18 -3.68
CA PHE A 105 9.15 7.65 -4.34
C PHE A 105 9.96 8.69 -5.13
N ASP A 106 9.85 9.99 -4.77
CA ASP A 106 10.68 11.07 -5.33
C ASP A 106 10.49 11.27 -6.84
N ASN A 107 9.23 11.36 -7.28
CA ASN A 107 8.95 11.67 -8.67
C ASN A 107 9.50 13.09 -9.00
N PRO A 108 10.31 13.26 -10.06
CA PRO A 108 10.89 14.56 -10.41
C PRO A 108 9.87 15.67 -10.66
N GLN A 109 8.63 15.35 -11.03
CA GLN A 109 7.58 16.37 -11.22
C GLN A 109 7.17 17.07 -9.91
N CYS A 110 7.46 16.45 -8.76
CA CYS A 110 7.24 17.05 -7.45
C CYS A 110 8.40 17.97 -7.02
N HIS A 111 9.47 18.09 -7.83
CA HIS A 111 10.59 18.98 -7.55
C HIS A 111 10.29 20.39 -8.06
N GLY A 112 9.98 21.29 -7.15
CA GLY A 112 9.69 22.69 -7.50
C GLY A 112 10.06 23.69 -6.42
N PRO A 113 9.96 24.99 -6.71
CA PRO A 113 10.21 26.05 -5.72
C PRO A 113 9.22 26.03 -4.54
N TRP A 114 8.09 25.34 -4.67
CA TRP A 114 7.10 25.10 -3.61
C TRP A 114 7.46 23.94 -2.68
N LEU A 115 8.43 23.11 -3.06
CA LEU A 115 8.87 21.98 -2.24
C LEU A 115 9.44 22.48 -0.91
N LYS A 116 9.06 21.83 0.19
CA LYS A 116 9.55 22.22 1.51
C LYS A 116 11.06 21.99 1.62
N PRO A 117 11.85 22.91 2.21
CA PRO A 117 13.31 22.79 2.25
C PRO A 117 13.84 21.52 2.93
N ASP A 118 13.05 20.93 3.81
CA ASP A 118 13.33 19.73 4.59
C ASP A 118 12.57 18.49 4.06
N TYR A 119 11.97 18.57 2.88
CA TYR A 119 11.35 17.42 2.21
C TYR A 119 12.40 16.35 1.90
N VAL A 120 12.12 15.13 2.38
CA VAL A 120 12.90 13.93 2.09
C VAL A 120 11.91 12.80 1.84
N PRO A 121 11.82 12.27 0.60
CA PRO A 121 10.92 11.18 0.28
C PRO A 121 11.39 9.89 0.96
N ALA A 122 10.44 9.09 1.46
CA ALA A 122 10.75 7.89 2.21
C ALA A 122 11.41 6.83 1.34
N LYS A 123 10.96 6.66 0.09
CA LYS A 123 11.47 5.63 -0.84
C LYS A 123 11.49 4.22 -0.26
N GLY A 124 10.46 3.87 0.53
CA GLY A 124 10.39 2.60 1.25
C GLY A 124 11.24 2.52 2.54
N SER A 125 11.98 3.58 2.90
CA SER A 125 12.72 3.60 4.17
C SER A 125 11.78 3.79 5.37
N PRO A 126 12.13 3.25 6.56
CA PRO A 126 11.27 3.33 7.73
C PRO A 126 11.15 4.76 8.26
N ILE A 127 9.94 5.16 8.57
CA ILE A 127 9.63 6.36 9.34
C ILE A 127 9.30 5.91 10.75
N ASN A 128 10.15 6.28 11.70
CA ASN A 128 10.04 5.91 13.11
C ASN A 128 9.96 7.12 14.04
N THR A 129 9.83 8.33 13.47
CA THR A 129 9.67 9.58 14.22
C THR A 129 8.18 9.91 14.36
N PRO A 130 7.74 10.36 15.55
CA PRO A 130 6.35 10.66 15.80
C PRO A 130 5.90 11.86 14.94
N CYS A 131 4.66 11.85 14.47
CA CYS A 131 4.06 12.87 13.61
C CYS A 131 4.11 14.28 14.24
N THR A 132 4.15 14.37 15.58
CA THR A 132 4.25 15.63 16.33
C THR A 132 5.61 16.32 16.15
N GLU A 133 6.66 15.60 15.76
CA GLU A 133 7.96 16.17 15.35
C GLU A 133 7.96 16.60 13.87
N ARG A 134 6.91 16.24 13.13
CA ARG A 134 6.76 16.41 11.69
C ARG A 134 5.47 17.17 11.34
N LEU A 135 4.93 18.00 12.25
CA LEU A 135 3.63 18.66 12.04
C LEU A 135 3.58 19.49 10.76
N ASN A 136 4.72 20.02 10.31
CA ASN A 136 4.81 20.73 9.04
C ASN A 136 4.42 19.85 7.83
N ARG A 137 4.43 18.51 7.95
CA ARG A 137 3.98 17.57 6.91
C ARG A 137 2.45 17.55 6.73
N PHE A 138 1.69 18.02 7.72
CA PHE A 138 0.23 18.06 7.70
C PHE A 138 -0.33 19.37 7.11
N THR A 139 0.52 20.11 6.40
CA THR A 139 0.13 21.28 5.61
C THR A 139 0.43 20.96 4.15
N GLY A 140 -0.58 20.98 3.28
CA GLY A 140 -0.40 20.73 1.85
C GLY A 140 0.41 21.81 1.14
N TYR A 141 0.46 21.72 -0.19
CA TYR A 141 1.07 22.75 -1.06
C TYR A 141 0.01 23.75 -1.56
N GLY A 142 0.46 24.94 -1.95
CA GLY A 142 -0.39 25.97 -2.56
C GLY A 142 -0.37 27.31 -1.84
N ASP A 143 -1.07 28.30 -2.41
CA ASP A 143 -1.20 29.65 -1.83
C ASP A 143 -2.16 29.68 -0.63
N ASP A 144 -3.13 28.77 -0.58
CA ASP A 144 -4.05 28.52 0.52
C ASP A 144 -4.08 27.02 0.83
N PRO A 145 -3.01 26.49 1.44
CA PRO A 145 -2.83 25.05 1.57
C PRO A 145 -3.81 24.48 2.61
N LEU A 146 -4.33 23.29 2.33
CA LEU A 146 -5.02 22.48 3.34
C LEU A 146 -4.10 22.25 4.55
N VAL A 147 -4.63 22.42 5.76
CA VAL A 147 -3.93 22.14 7.01
C VAL A 147 -4.79 21.17 7.81
N ILE A 148 -4.25 20.01 8.14
CA ILE A 148 -4.94 18.94 8.88
C ILE A 148 -4.04 18.35 9.97
N GLU A 149 -3.46 19.22 10.80
CA GLU A 149 -2.62 18.79 11.93
C GLU A 149 -3.39 17.91 12.92
N GLU A 150 -4.72 18.01 12.95
CA GLU A 150 -5.64 17.18 13.72
C GLU A 150 -5.43 15.69 13.44
N ALA A 151 -5.12 15.29 12.20
CA ALA A 151 -4.82 13.91 11.86
C ALA A 151 -3.65 13.31 12.67
N CYS A 152 -2.75 14.16 13.16
CA CYS A 152 -1.70 13.79 14.11
C CYS A 152 -2.10 14.07 15.57
N LEU A 153 -2.58 15.28 15.85
CA LEU A 153 -2.75 15.79 17.22
C LEU A 153 -3.92 15.15 17.97
N GLU A 154 -4.89 14.55 17.28
CA GLU A 154 -5.98 13.80 17.92
C GLU A 154 -5.53 12.44 18.46
N VAL A 155 -4.52 11.83 17.83
CA VAL A 155 -4.06 10.45 18.13
C VAL A 155 -2.70 10.40 18.82
N CYS A 156 -1.92 11.49 18.77
CA CYS A 156 -0.57 11.56 19.35
C CYS A 156 -0.40 12.80 20.24
N ASP A 157 -0.20 12.58 21.55
CA ASP A 157 0.00 13.67 22.52
C ASP A 157 1.37 14.34 22.33
N PRO A 158 1.45 15.62 21.93
CA PRO A 158 2.72 16.32 21.76
C PRO A 158 3.48 16.53 23.08
N ALA A 159 2.82 16.40 24.24
CA ALA A 159 3.49 16.49 25.54
C ALA A 159 4.25 15.21 25.92
N ALA A 160 3.90 14.08 25.31
CA ALA A 160 4.51 12.77 25.56
C ALA A 160 4.42 11.87 24.31
N PRO A 161 5.07 12.25 23.19
CA PRO A 161 4.98 11.45 21.98
C PRO A 161 5.64 10.08 22.18
N ALA A 162 4.96 9.03 21.75
CA ALA A 162 5.46 7.67 21.81
C ALA A 162 6.18 7.31 20.49
N ALA A 163 7.33 6.65 20.60
CA ALA A 163 8.12 6.20 19.45
C ALA A 163 8.96 4.97 19.81
N PRO A 164 9.30 4.09 18.85
CA PRO A 164 10.22 2.99 19.08
C PRO A 164 11.66 3.48 19.18
N THR A 165 12.49 2.74 19.91
CA THR A 165 13.94 2.98 19.95
C THR A 165 14.69 2.40 18.74
N ASP A 166 14.02 1.56 17.94
CA ASP A 166 14.53 1.00 16.69
C ASP A 166 13.82 1.65 15.48
N GLN A 167 14.12 1.18 14.27
CA GLN A 167 13.48 1.64 13.02
C GLN A 167 12.08 1.07 12.79
N PHE A 168 11.59 0.24 13.70
CA PHE A 168 10.25 -0.36 13.69
C PHE A 168 9.75 -0.50 15.14
N ILE A 169 8.43 -0.55 15.30
CA ILE A 169 7.80 -0.88 16.58
C ILE A 169 7.94 -2.37 16.80
N HIS A 170 8.42 -2.76 17.97
CA HIS A 170 8.57 -4.15 18.36
C HIS A 170 7.87 -4.43 19.68
N PHE A 171 7.13 -5.53 19.73
CA PHE A 171 6.57 -6.05 20.97
C PHE A 171 6.38 -7.56 20.92
N ASP A 172 6.54 -8.18 22.09
CA ASP A 172 6.36 -9.61 22.30
C ASP A 172 5.95 -9.89 23.77
N SER A 173 6.00 -11.16 24.18
CA SER A 173 5.73 -11.57 25.56
C SER A 173 6.76 -11.07 26.59
N ALA A 174 7.95 -10.64 26.17
CA ALA A 174 9.03 -10.15 27.02
C ALA A 174 9.01 -8.63 27.19
N GLY A 175 8.38 -7.88 26.28
CA GLY A 175 8.15 -6.45 26.38
C GLY A 175 8.05 -5.76 25.03
N HIS A 176 8.37 -4.47 24.98
CA HIS A 176 8.36 -3.67 23.77
C HIS A 176 9.55 -2.70 23.73
N ASN A 177 9.84 -2.16 22.54
CA ASN A 177 10.91 -1.17 22.33
C ASN A 177 10.41 0.29 22.34
N VAL A 178 9.18 0.54 22.74
CA VAL A 178 8.58 1.89 22.76
C VAL A 178 8.98 2.68 24.00
N VAL A 179 9.32 3.95 23.78
CA VAL A 179 9.46 4.98 24.81
C VAL A 179 8.30 5.97 24.72
N GLY A 180 7.92 6.59 25.85
CA GLY A 180 6.85 7.58 25.88
C GLY A 180 5.43 7.01 25.93
N GLY A 181 5.25 5.69 25.78
CA GLY A 181 3.95 5.02 25.83
C GLY A 181 4.06 3.51 25.56
N GLU A 182 2.98 2.94 25.06
CA GLU A 182 2.83 1.54 24.66
C GLU A 182 2.91 1.38 23.12
N PRO A 183 3.02 0.14 22.57
CA PRO A 183 3.03 -0.09 21.11
C PRO A 183 1.90 0.58 20.34
N VAL A 184 0.69 0.64 20.91
CA VAL A 184 -0.46 1.32 20.31
C VAL A 184 -0.23 2.83 20.20
N ASP A 185 0.35 3.46 21.23
CA ASP A 185 0.63 4.90 21.23
C ASP A 185 1.70 5.23 20.19
N ALA A 186 2.73 4.39 20.07
CA ALA A 186 3.77 4.58 19.06
C ALA A 186 3.21 4.43 17.64
N LEU A 187 2.33 3.45 17.40
CA LEU A 187 1.72 3.26 16.08
C LEU A 187 0.77 4.40 15.74
N ALA A 188 -0.01 4.89 16.71
CA ALA A 188 -0.83 6.10 16.57
C ALA A 188 0.01 7.35 16.29
N CYS A 189 1.18 7.48 16.92
CA CYS A 189 2.10 8.59 16.66
C CYS A 189 2.85 8.48 15.33
N ILE A 190 3.09 7.28 14.81
CA ILE A 190 3.92 7.07 13.62
C ILE A 190 3.08 6.88 12.36
N GLY A 191 1.88 6.33 12.46
CA GLY A 191 1.02 6.00 11.32
C GLY A 191 0.61 7.20 10.48
N PRO A 192 0.15 8.34 11.05
CA PRO A 192 -0.07 9.57 10.28
C PRO A 192 1.23 10.05 9.63
N GLN A 193 1.26 10.09 8.30
CA GLN A 193 2.44 10.44 7.49
C GLN A 193 2.50 11.91 7.09
N GLY A 194 1.37 12.60 7.03
CA GLY A 194 1.23 13.95 6.49
C GLY A 194 0.56 13.96 5.12
N ILE A 195 0.35 15.15 4.56
CA ILE A 195 -0.41 15.40 3.33
C ILE A 195 0.38 16.26 2.32
N ASP A 196 1.70 16.23 2.42
CA ASP A 196 2.63 16.99 1.58
C ASP A 196 3.57 16.10 0.78
N GLY A 197 3.17 14.86 0.57
CA GLY A 197 3.77 13.91 -0.36
C GLY A 197 3.59 14.32 -1.81
N CYS A 198 4.21 13.52 -2.66
CA CYS A 198 4.16 13.71 -4.09
C CYS A 198 2.93 13.00 -4.66
N GLY A 199 1.97 13.74 -5.24
CA GLY A 199 0.75 13.15 -5.83
C GLY A 199 0.96 12.12 -6.97
N PHE A 200 2.21 11.89 -7.38
CA PHE A 200 2.59 10.72 -8.19
C PHE A 200 3.02 9.57 -7.28
N GLU A 201 2.06 9.01 -6.55
CA GLU A 201 2.29 8.03 -5.49
C GLU A 201 2.71 6.67 -6.06
N ALA A 202 3.77 6.05 -5.52
CA ALA A 202 4.32 4.79 -6.01
C ALA A 202 4.29 3.69 -4.94
N PRO A 203 3.11 3.29 -4.46
CA PRO A 203 2.95 2.34 -3.36
C PRO A 203 3.63 0.99 -3.63
N LEU A 204 3.59 0.45 -4.86
CA LEU A 204 4.23 -0.84 -5.16
C LEU A 204 5.75 -0.75 -5.15
N GLU A 205 6.34 0.32 -5.68
CA GLU A 205 7.79 0.50 -5.62
C GLU A 205 8.27 0.79 -4.20
N SER A 206 7.56 1.63 -3.43
CA SER A 206 7.88 1.84 -2.01
C SER A 206 7.77 0.56 -1.19
N MET A 207 6.74 -0.28 -1.41
CA MET A 207 6.66 -1.62 -0.84
C MET A 207 7.89 -2.45 -1.21
N SER A 208 8.25 -2.50 -2.50
CA SER A 208 9.41 -3.26 -2.98
C SER A 208 10.72 -2.81 -2.35
N GLN A 209 10.91 -1.51 -2.13
CA GLN A 209 12.13 -0.97 -1.52
C GLN A 209 12.16 -1.21 0.00
N ALA A 210 11.02 -1.06 0.67
CA ALA A 210 10.89 -1.42 2.09
C ALA A 210 11.23 -2.89 2.34
N LEU A 211 10.87 -3.77 1.43
CA LEU A 211 11.14 -5.20 1.49
C LEU A 211 12.48 -5.61 0.87
N ASN A 212 13.26 -4.69 0.32
CA ASN A 212 14.54 -5.03 -0.31
C ASN A 212 15.49 -5.65 0.73
N PRO A 213 15.93 -6.92 0.58
CA PRO A 213 16.78 -7.59 1.55
C PRO A 213 18.13 -6.89 1.78
N SER A 214 18.63 -6.17 0.78
CA SER A 214 19.90 -5.43 0.85
C SER A 214 19.74 -4.00 1.40
N ALA A 215 18.51 -3.56 1.70
CA ALA A 215 18.32 -2.26 2.32
C ALA A 215 18.89 -2.25 3.73
N CYS A 216 19.41 -1.11 4.19
CA CYS A 216 20.04 -1.01 5.51
C CYS A 216 19.17 -1.53 6.65
N TRP A 217 17.85 -1.29 6.62
CA TRP A 217 16.91 -1.76 7.64
C TRP A 217 16.61 -3.26 7.57
N ASN A 218 17.06 -3.97 6.54
CA ASN A 218 16.93 -5.42 6.35
C ASN A 218 18.29 -6.16 6.39
N ASP A 219 19.39 -5.48 6.07
CA ASP A 219 20.76 -5.96 6.24
C ASP A 219 21.64 -4.86 6.88
N PRO A 220 21.49 -4.62 8.19
CA PRO A 220 22.26 -3.59 8.89
C PRO A 220 23.76 -3.89 8.93
N ASP A 221 24.16 -5.17 8.83
CA ASP A 221 25.56 -5.59 8.86
C ASP A 221 26.31 -5.18 7.57
N ALA A 222 25.61 -5.17 6.43
CA ALA A 222 26.14 -4.72 5.14
C ALA A 222 25.87 -3.23 4.84
N CYS A 223 25.18 -2.51 5.74
CA CYS A 223 24.79 -1.13 5.49
C CYS A 223 26.00 -0.17 5.44
N GLU A 224 26.14 0.54 4.32
CA GLU A 224 27.17 1.57 4.14
C GLU A 224 26.64 3.01 4.33
N ASP A 225 25.31 3.20 4.41
CA ASP A 225 24.72 4.52 4.59
C ASP A 225 24.81 4.97 6.06
N PRO A 226 25.55 6.05 6.38
CA PRO A 226 25.73 6.49 7.75
C PRO A 226 24.42 6.91 8.44
N ARG A 227 23.38 7.29 7.68
CA ARG A 227 22.05 7.60 8.23
C ARG A 227 21.44 6.43 9.00
N TRP A 228 21.81 5.21 8.63
CA TRP A 228 21.33 3.96 9.21
C TRP A 228 22.42 3.22 10.00
N SER A 229 23.54 3.87 10.33
CA SER A 229 24.63 3.21 11.08
C SER A 229 24.29 2.84 12.53
N TRP A 230 23.13 3.29 13.04
CA TRP A 230 22.68 3.06 14.41
C TRP A 230 21.77 1.83 14.55
N ILE A 231 21.18 1.33 13.46
CA ILE A 231 20.34 0.14 13.49
C ILE A 231 21.20 -1.13 13.59
N THR A 232 20.72 -2.11 14.33
CA THR A 232 21.47 -3.35 14.63
C THR A 232 20.68 -4.62 14.39
N LYS A 233 19.40 -4.50 14.03
CA LYS A 233 18.48 -5.61 13.82
C LYS A 233 17.74 -5.42 12.50
N PRO A 234 17.53 -6.48 11.73
CA PRO A 234 16.73 -6.40 10.51
C PRO A 234 15.24 -6.33 10.84
N PHE A 235 14.48 -5.61 10.01
CA PHE A 235 13.01 -5.66 10.03
C PHE A 235 12.53 -7.03 9.56
N LEU A 236 13.00 -7.49 8.40
CA LEU A 236 12.66 -8.81 7.84
C LEU A 236 13.36 -9.95 8.60
N ARG A 237 12.59 -10.75 9.35
CA ARG A 237 13.08 -11.86 10.17
C ARG A 237 12.79 -13.22 9.53
N SER A 238 13.77 -14.11 9.53
CA SER A 238 13.59 -15.48 9.04
C SER A 238 12.40 -16.17 9.72
N GLY A 239 11.54 -16.79 8.91
CA GLY A 239 10.35 -17.52 9.37
C GLY A 239 9.19 -16.64 9.83
N ALA A 240 9.28 -15.31 9.78
CA ALA A 240 8.14 -14.46 10.10
C ALA A 240 7.08 -14.49 8.99
N VAL A 241 5.81 -14.43 9.38
CA VAL A 241 4.72 -14.05 8.48
C VAL A 241 5.00 -12.62 8.03
N LEU A 242 5.00 -12.40 6.72
CA LEU A 242 5.14 -11.07 6.12
C LEU A 242 3.74 -10.54 5.79
N ALA A 243 3.29 -9.58 6.57
CA ALA A 243 2.03 -8.87 6.35
C ALA A 243 2.31 -7.49 5.75
N ILE A 244 1.59 -7.13 4.69
CA ILE A 244 1.76 -5.86 3.98
C ILE A 244 0.41 -5.16 3.96
N ALA A 245 0.36 -3.90 4.41
CA ALA A 245 -0.80 -3.05 4.33
C ALA A 245 -0.48 -1.83 3.46
N ILE A 246 -1.18 -1.69 2.33
CA ILE A 246 -1.10 -0.50 1.47
C ILE A 246 -2.39 0.31 1.63
N ILE A 247 -2.26 1.57 2.00
CA ILE A 247 -3.38 2.50 2.20
C ILE A 247 -3.15 3.68 1.26
N THR A 248 -3.99 3.81 0.23
CA THR A 248 -3.86 4.83 -0.83
C THR A 248 -5.18 5.05 -1.56
N ASP A 249 -5.48 6.32 -1.85
CA ASP A 249 -6.59 6.75 -2.70
C ASP A 249 -6.16 6.96 -4.17
N GLU A 250 -4.87 6.76 -4.46
CA GLU A 250 -4.22 7.03 -5.74
C GLU A 250 -3.95 5.77 -6.58
N ALA A 251 -3.59 5.99 -7.86
CA ALA A 251 -3.11 4.95 -8.75
C ALA A 251 -1.61 4.72 -8.57
N ASP A 252 -1.18 3.46 -8.70
CA ASP A 252 0.25 3.13 -8.62
C ASP A 252 1.08 3.80 -9.74
N CYS A 253 1.88 4.78 -9.34
CA CYS A 253 2.83 5.52 -10.17
C CYS A 253 4.27 5.01 -10.00
N SER A 254 4.45 3.70 -9.97
CA SER A 254 5.78 3.07 -9.94
C SER A 254 6.50 3.23 -11.29
N VAL A 255 6.91 4.47 -11.61
CA VAL A 255 7.54 4.86 -12.87
C VAL A 255 8.94 4.28 -12.98
N LYS A 256 9.22 3.63 -14.11
CA LYS A 256 10.54 3.09 -14.43
C LYS A 256 11.36 4.07 -15.27
N ASP A 257 10.72 4.75 -16.21
CA ASP A 257 11.34 5.78 -17.03
C ASP A 257 10.61 7.11 -16.84
N PHE A 258 11.20 8.02 -16.07
CA PHE A 258 10.62 9.34 -15.79
C PHE A 258 10.50 10.24 -17.03
N SER A 259 11.02 9.85 -18.20
CA SER A 259 10.75 10.61 -19.42
C SER A 259 9.25 10.68 -19.77
N ILE A 260 8.44 9.73 -19.30
CA ILE A 260 6.98 9.78 -19.53
C ILE A 260 6.31 10.95 -18.83
N MET A 261 6.94 11.49 -17.79
CA MET A 261 6.40 12.61 -17.04
C MET A 261 6.35 13.90 -17.86
N ASP A 262 7.11 13.96 -18.96
CA ASP A 262 7.12 15.07 -19.91
C ASP A 262 6.52 14.68 -21.28
N ASP A 263 5.91 13.49 -21.39
CA ASP A 263 5.38 12.93 -22.63
C ASP A 263 3.85 13.09 -22.73
N ALA A 264 3.41 13.83 -23.74
CA ALA A 264 1.99 14.05 -24.03
C ALA A 264 1.21 12.76 -24.37
N THR A 265 1.89 11.63 -24.62
CA THR A 265 1.27 10.32 -24.90
C THR A 265 0.42 9.81 -23.74
N PHE A 266 0.81 10.12 -22.50
CA PHE A 266 0.12 9.64 -21.29
C PHE A 266 -0.60 10.74 -20.52
N MET A 267 -0.39 12.00 -20.91
CA MET A 267 -1.01 13.16 -20.27
C MET A 267 -2.46 13.34 -20.72
N GLU A 268 -3.28 13.84 -19.81
CA GLU A 268 -4.60 14.37 -20.12
C GLU A 268 -4.51 15.86 -20.50
N VAL A 269 -5.55 16.35 -21.17
CA VAL A 269 -5.65 17.77 -21.56
C VAL A 269 -6.16 18.57 -20.37
N ASP A 270 -5.36 19.52 -19.90
CA ASP A 270 -5.80 20.51 -18.91
C ASP A 270 -6.93 21.37 -19.51
N PRO A 271 -8.13 21.39 -18.91
CA PRO A 271 -9.29 22.10 -19.45
C PRO A 271 -9.15 23.63 -19.40
N ALA A 272 -8.33 24.18 -18.51
CA ALA A 272 -8.11 25.63 -18.38
C ALA A 272 -7.22 26.17 -19.50
N VAL A 273 -6.19 25.42 -19.92
CA VAL A 273 -5.25 25.85 -20.97
C VAL A 273 -5.43 25.13 -22.31
N GLY A 274 -6.16 24.02 -22.36
CA GLY A 274 -6.46 23.26 -23.56
C GLY A 274 -5.25 22.55 -24.18
N VAL A 275 -4.24 22.22 -23.36
CA VAL A 275 -3.04 21.48 -23.77
C VAL A 275 -2.76 20.33 -22.80
N ALA A 276 -2.10 19.29 -23.29
CA ALA A 276 -1.68 18.17 -22.46
C ALA A 276 -0.61 18.62 -21.45
N LEU A 277 -0.81 18.31 -20.17
CA LEU A 277 0.09 18.66 -19.07
C LEU A 277 0.25 17.47 -18.10
N PRO A 278 1.35 17.42 -17.33
CA PRO A 278 1.53 16.37 -16.34
C PRO A 278 0.54 16.48 -15.18
N SER A 279 -0.02 15.32 -14.82
CA SER A 279 -0.91 15.07 -13.68
C SER A 279 -0.88 13.58 -13.33
N SER A 280 -1.42 13.20 -12.17
CA SER A 280 -1.48 11.81 -11.70
C SER A 280 -2.15 10.85 -12.70
N ALA A 281 -2.99 11.37 -13.60
CA ALA A 281 -3.57 10.66 -14.74
C ALA A 281 -2.54 9.91 -15.60
N ILE A 282 -1.29 10.40 -15.67
CA ILE A 282 -0.19 9.69 -16.35
C ILE A 282 -0.03 8.27 -15.82
N CYS A 283 -0.14 8.07 -14.51
CA CYS A 283 0.09 6.78 -13.85
C CYS A 283 -0.98 5.76 -14.28
N TRP A 284 -2.24 6.18 -14.30
CA TRP A 284 -3.34 5.39 -14.86
C TRP A 284 -3.14 5.11 -16.35
N ASN A 285 -2.89 6.15 -17.13
CA ASN A 285 -2.77 6.09 -18.59
C ASN A 285 -1.56 5.28 -19.05
N ALA A 286 -0.48 5.23 -18.28
CA ALA A 286 0.70 4.42 -18.57
C ALA A 286 0.55 2.97 -18.13
N GLY A 287 -0.28 2.71 -17.12
CA GLY A 287 -0.33 1.42 -16.43
C GLY A 287 -1.54 0.55 -16.71
N VAL A 288 -2.63 1.09 -17.27
CA VAL A 288 -3.93 0.41 -17.33
C VAL A 288 -4.52 0.42 -18.74
N VAL A 289 -5.21 -0.66 -19.11
CA VAL A 289 -6.03 -0.75 -20.31
C VAL A 289 -7.43 -1.20 -19.94
N CYS A 290 -8.43 -0.46 -20.40
CA CYS A 290 -9.84 -0.78 -20.23
C CYS A 290 -10.45 -1.29 -21.53
N THR A 291 -11.37 -2.23 -21.45
CA THR A 291 -12.02 -2.86 -22.60
C THR A 291 -13.53 -2.76 -22.55
N GLU A 292 -14.16 -2.94 -23.73
CA GLU A 292 -15.61 -3.06 -23.91
C GLU A 292 -16.42 -1.94 -23.22
N LEU A 293 -16.16 -0.69 -23.60
CA LEU A 293 -16.96 0.46 -23.18
C LEU A 293 -18.42 0.28 -23.61
N ASP A 294 -19.34 0.22 -22.65
CA ASP A 294 -20.78 0.28 -22.90
C ASP A 294 -21.16 1.72 -23.28
N PRO A 295 -21.64 1.98 -24.51
CA PRO A 295 -21.99 3.33 -24.95
C PRO A 295 -23.26 3.90 -24.28
N LEU A 296 -24.05 3.08 -23.59
CA LEU A 296 -25.26 3.50 -22.88
C LEU A 296 -24.93 3.98 -21.47
N THR A 297 -24.07 3.27 -20.75
CA THR A 297 -23.69 3.62 -19.37
C THR A 297 -22.40 4.43 -19.31
N GLY A 298 -21.52 4.31 -20.31
CA GLY A 298 -20.17 4.89 -20.27
C GLY A 298 -19.21 4.12 -19.36
N GLU A 299 -19.52 2.86 -19.07
CA GLU A 299 -18.75 1.99 -18.17
C GLU A 299 -17.96 0.97 -18.98
N TYR A 300 -16.75 0.66 -18.54
CA TYR A 300 -15.91 -0.39 -19.13
C TYR A 300 -16.26 -1.73 -18.48
N SER A 301 -16.23 -2.83 -19.25
CA SER A 301 -16.46 -4.17 -18.70
C SER A 301 -15.34 -4.65 -17.78
N GLY A 302 -14.15 -4.07 -17.93
CA GLY A 302 -13.02 -4.30 -17.06
C GLY A 302 -11.82 -3.47 -17.46
N CYS A 303 -10.96 -3.21 -16.48
CA CYS A 303 -9.64 -2.62 -16.66
C CYS A 303 -8.59 -3.54 -16.03
N ILE A 304 -7.50 -3.75 -16.76
CA ILE A 304 -6.38 -4.58 -16.34
C ILE A 304 -5.06 -3.81 -16.45
N ALA A 305 -4.09 -4.18 -15.63
CA ALA A 305 -2.74 -3.66 -15.74
C ALA A 305 -2.13 -4.10 -17.07
N ALA A 306 -1.36 -3.21 -17.68
CA ALA A 306 -0.67 -3.49 -18.93
C ALA A 306 0.69 -2.81 -18.96
N ASN A 307 1.69 -3.53 -19.46
CA ASN A 307 2.94 -2.91 -19.86
C ASN A 307 2.71 -2.06 -21.11
N LYS A 308 2.84 -0.74 -20.98
CA LYS A 308 2.90 0.17 -22.13
C LYS A 308 4.34 0.59 -22.42
N GLY A 309 4.69 0.68 -23.70
CA GLY A 309 5.98 1.19 -24.15
C GLY A 309 5.96 2.71 -24.34
N PRO A 310 7.10 3.34 -24.67
CA PRO A 310 7.22 4.80 -24.72
C PRO A 310 6.28 5.51 -25.70
N THR A 311 5.73 4.83 -26.71
CA THR A 311 4.76 5.43 -27.64
C THR A 311 3.31 5.01 -27.35
N GLY A 312 3.06 4.47 -26.15
CA GLY A 312 1.74 4.00 -25.70
C GLY A 312 1.37 2.61 -26.21
N GLU A 313 2.29 1.90 -26.86
CA GLU A 313 2.05 0.54 -27.36
C GLU A 313 1.74 -0.42 -26.19
N VAL A 314 0.62 -1.12 -26.27
CA VAL A 314 0.15 -2.03 -25.21
C VAL A 314 0.79 -3.41 -25.37
N GLY A 315 1.15 -4.04 -24.25
CA GLY A 315 1.63 -5.42 -24.21
C GLY A 315 3.11 -5.56 -24.56
N VAL A 316 3.92 -4.52 -24.33
CA VAL A 316 5.37 -4.62 -24.51
C VAL A 316 6.01 -5.50 -23.44
N GLY A 317 7.20 -6.01 -23.74
CA GLY A 317 8.00 -6.74 -22.76
C GLY A 317 8.48 -5.84 -21.61
N ASN A 318 8.77 -6.46 -20.46
CA ASN A 318 9.22 -5.82 -19.23
C ASN A 318 10.38 -4.83 -19.40
N ALA A 319 11.31 -5.14 -20.31
CA ALA A 319 12.46 -4.27 -20.59
C ALA A 319 12.04 -2.92 -21.21
N THR A 320 10.95 -2.89 -21.96
CA THR A 320 10.44 -1.71 -22.70
C THR A 320 9.33 -0.97 -21.94
N ALA A 321 8.70 -1.60 -20.94
CA ALA A 321 7.65 -0.97 -20.14
C ALA A 321 8.14 0.33 -19.47
N VAL A 322 7.27 1.34 -19.46
CA VAL A 322 7.53 2.68 -18.88
C VAL A 322 7.23 2.78 -17.39
N LEU A 323 6.28 1.99 -16.89
CA LEU A 323 6.14 1.69 -15.48
C LEU A 323 6.92 0.42 -15.16
N GLN A 324 7.26 0.24 -13.88
CA GLN A 324 7.79 -1.03 -13.40
C GLN A 324 6.77 -2.14 -13.68
N PRO A 325 7.17 -3.26 -14.34
CA PRO A 325 6.26 -4.36 -14.61
C PRO A 325 5.79 -5.03 -13.31
N LEU A 326 4.54 -5.48 -13.24
CA LEU A 326 4.01 -6.13 -12.03
C LEU A 326 4.76 -7.42 -11.64
N SER A 327 5.42 -8.08 -12.60
CA SER A 327 6.31 -9.22 -12.31
C SER A 327 7.41 -8.86 -11.30
N ARG A 328 7.90 -7.61 -11.28
CA ARG A 328 8.90 -7.15 -10.30
C ARG A 328 8.42 -7.38 -8.86
N TYR A 329 7.16 -7.08 -8.60
CA TYR A 329 6.55 -7.16 -7.27
C TYR A 329 6.12 -8.58 -6.95
N THR A 330 5.42 -9.24 -7.88
CA THR A 330 4.96 -10.62 -7.70
C THR A 330 6.12 -11.62 -7.59
N ASP A 331 7.21 -11.42 -8.33
CA ASP A 331 8.43 -12.25 -8.20
C ASP A 331 9.12 -12.03 -6.84
N LEU A 332 9.14 -10.79 -6.32
CA LEU A 332 9.70 -10.49 -4.99
C LEU A 332 8.89 -11.17 -3.89
N LEU A 333 7.56 -11.01 -3.89
CA LEU A 333 6.67 -11.63 -2.91
C LEU A 333 6.70 -13.17 -3.03
N GLY A 334 6.73 -13.69 -4.26
CA GLY A 334 6.88 -15.11 -4.54
C GLY A 334 8.22 -15.67 -4.04
N ALA A 335 9.31 -14.90 -4.11
CA ALA A 335 10.60 -15.29 -3.58
C ALA A 335 10.60 -15.41 -2.04
N PHE A 336 9.90 -14.51 -1.33
CA PHE A 336 9.67 -14.68 0.11
C PHE A 336 8.84 -15.94 0.42
N GLY A 337 7.79 -16.19 -0.37
CA GLY A 337 7.00 -17.43 -0.30
C GLY A 337 7.86 -18.69 -0.47
N ALA A 338 8.75 -18.69 -1.48
CA ALA A 338 9.67 -19.80 -1.75
C ALA A 338 10.70 -20.03 -0.63
N GLN A 339 10.95 -19.03 0.23
CA GLN A 339 11.76 -19.16 1.44
C GLN A 339 10.97 -19.66 2.66
N GLY A 340 9.70 -20.02 2.48
CA GLY A 340 8.85 -20.53 3.56
C GLY A 340 8.24 -19.43 4.44
N ARG A 341 8.22 -18.17 3.98
CA ARG A 341 7.42 -17.12 4.63
C ARG A 341 6.00 -17.18 4.09
N GLU A 342 5.03 -17.07 4.97
CA GLU A 342 3.67 -16.73 4.53
C GLU A 342 3.62 -15.24 4.21
N VAL A 343 3.14 -14.89 3.02
CA VAL A 343 3.02 -13.51 2.55
C VAL A 343 1.55 -13.19 2.35
N ILE A 344 1.08 -12.15 3.03
CA ILE A 344 -0.30 -11.69 2.99
C ILE A 344 -0.35 -10.18 2.76
N MET A 345 -1.44 -9.71 2.17
CA MET A 345 -1.60 -8.30 1.83
C MET A 345 -3.01 -7.80 2.17
N LEU A 346 -3.08 -6.62 2.77
CA LEU A 346 -4.26 -5.78 2.89
C LEU A 346 -4.06 -4.57 1.96
N GLY A 347 -5.03 -4.31 1.10
CA GLY A 347 -5.21 -3.01 0.46
C GLY A 347 -6.40 -2.28 1.08
N VAL A 348 -6.22 -1.06 1.55
CA VAL A 348 -7.30 -0.11 1.80
C VAL A 348 -7.23 0.89 0.65
N LEU A 349 -8.06 0.67 -0.37
CA LEU A 349 -7.88 1.21 -1.72
C LEU A 349 -9.17 1.86 -2.25
N GLY A 350 -9.07 2.56 -3.39
CA GLY A 350 -10.21 3.18 -4.06
C GLY A 350 -11.23 2.21 -4.67
N VAL A 351 -11.96 1.50 -3.81
CA VAL A 351 -13.06 0.60 -4.15
C VAL A 351 -14.32 1.03 -3.40
N PRO A 352 -15.53 0.82 -3.93
CA PRO A 352 -16.76 1.21 -3.24
C PRO A 352 -16.87 0.60 -1.85
N GLU A 353 -17.66 1.22 -0.98
CA GLU A 353 -17.85 0.75 0.40
C GLU A 353 -18.18 -0.75 0.46
N VAL A 354 -17.58 -1.44 1.43
CA VAL A 354 -17.84 -2.86 1.64
C VAL A 354 -19.11 -3.01 2.47
N THR A 355 -20.07 -3.75 1.93
CA THR A 355 -21.42 -3.85 2.53
C THR A 355 -21.66 -5.18 3.25
N ALA A 356 -20.79 -6.16 3.04
CA ALA A 356 -20.78 -7.42 3.78
C ALA A 356 -19.40 -8.08 3.74
N HIS A 357 -19.08 -8.79 4.82
CA HIS A 357 -17.86 -9.59 4.99
C HIS A 357 -18.20 -11.05 5.28
N ALA A 358 -17.27 -11.97 5.01
CA ALA A 358 -17.39 -13.35 5.41
C ALA A 358 -17.50 -13.49 6.95
N ASP A 359 -18.27 -14.47 7.44
CA ASP A 359 -18.48 -14.67 8.89
C ASP A 359 -17.27 -15.27 9.63
N ALA A 360 -16.30 -15.82 8.88
CA ALA A 360 -15.12 -16.49 9.40
C ALA A 360 -13.84 -15.84 8.85
N PRO A 361 -12.69 -15.96 9.55
CA PRO A 361 -11.40 -15.54 9.03
C PRO A 361 -11.15 -16.09 7.61
N PRO A 362 -10.55 -15.27 6.72
CA PRO A 362 -9.97 -13.97 7.01
C PRO A 362 -10.97 -12.79 6.99
N TYR A 363 -12.29 -13.01 7.05
CA TYR A 363 -13.31 -11.95 7.04
C TYR A 363 -13.28 -11.06 5.80
N GLN A 364 -12.89 -11.63 4.66
CA GLN A 364 -12.82 -10.90 3.39
C GLN A 364 -14.18 -10.34 2.95
N PRO A 365 -14.20 -9.23 2.21
CA PRO A 365 -15.41 -8.70 1.58
C PRO A 365 -16.13 -9.76 0.73
N VAL A 366 -17.47 -9.79 0.83
CA VAL A 366 -18.36 -10.68 0.04
C VAL A 366 -19.51 -9.93 -0.64
N ALA A 367 -19.58 -8.60 -0.46
CA ALA A 367 -20.46 -7.70 -1.20
C ALA A 367 -19.96 -6.25 -1.08
N GLY A 368 -20.23 -5.42 -2.09
CA GLY A 368 -19.60 -4.08 -2.17
C GLY A 368 -18.15 -4.20 -2.64
N GLY A 369 -17.27 -3.29 -2.23
CA GLY A 369 -15.84 -3.39 -2.51
C GLY A 369 -15.54 -3.63 -3.99
N LEU A 370 -14.61 -4.55 -4.25
CA LEU A 370 -14.23 -4.96 -5.61
C LEU A 370 -15.39 -5.47 -6.47
N GLU A 371 -16.40 -6.13 -5.89
CA GLU A 371 -17.54 -6.63 -6.67
C GLU A 371 -18.45 -5.51 -7.17
N ALA A 372 -18.46 -4.37 -6.48
CA ALA A 372 -19.22 -3.19 -6.85
C ALA A 372 -18.41 -2.16 -7.65
N LEU A 373 -17.10 -2.38 -7.83
CA LEU A 373 -16.22 -1.43 -8.51
C LEU A 373 -16.61 -1.27 -9.98
N VAL A 374 -16.79 -0.02 -10.40
CA VAL A 374 -17.11 0.35 -11.77
C VAL A 374 -15.99 1.20 -12.34
N TYR A 375 -15.58 0.92 -13.58
CA TYR A 375 -14.63 1.74 -14.31
C TYR A 375 -15.38 2.63 -15.30
N ARG A 376 -15.24 3.94 -15.16
CA ARG A 376 -15.86 4.93 -16.05
C ARG A 376 -15.15 6.27 -15.93
N GLN A 377 -15.45 7.18 -16.84
CA GLN A 377 -14.97 8.57 -16.76
C GLN A 377 -15.73 9.35 -15.67
N TRP A 378 -15.14 10.45 -15.21
CA TRP A 378 -15.77 11.41 -14.30
C TRP A 378 -17.04 12.01 -14.91
N ARG A 379 -18.02 12.35 -14.05
CA ARG A 379 -19.33 12.85 -14.43
C ARG A 379 -19.68 14.13 -13.66
N ASP A 380 -20.13 15.17 -14.38
CA ASP A 380 -20.67 16.39 -13.76
C ASP A 380 -21.99 16.09 -13.02
N PRO A 381 -22.42 16.90 -12.04
CA PRO A 381 -23.66 16.68 -11.29
C PRO A 381 -24.95 16.60 -12.13
N ASP A 382 -24.95 17.17 -13.34
CA ASP A 382 -26.14 17.32 -14.19
C ASP A 382 -26.42 16.11 -15.10
N VAL A 383 -25.67 15.00 -14.99
CA VAL A 383 -26.00 13.75 -15.70
C VAL A 383 -27.17 13.04 -14.97
N PRO A 384 -28.13 12.40 -15.66
CA PRO A 384 -29.38 11.91 -15.07
C PRO A 384 -29.26 10.87 -13.92
N GLY A 385 -28.05 10.41 -13.60
CA GLY A 385 -27.75 9.41 -12.58
C GLY A 385 -26.96 9.93 -11.37
N GLY A 386 -26.80 11.25 -11.22
CA GLY A 386 -25.86 11.85 -10.26
C GLY A 386 -24.47 12.05 -10.88
N GLY A 387 -23.68 12.94 -10.28
CA GLY A 387 -22.30 13.22 -10.68
C GLY A 387 -21.30 12.84 -9.59
N ASP A 388 -20.02 12.89 -9.96
CA ASP A 388 -18.89 12.52 -9.12
C ASP A 388 -18.21 13.71 -8.47
N ILE A 389 -18.46 14.92 -8.98
CA ILE A 389 -17.87 16.15 -8.45
C ILE A 389 -18.53 16.50 -7.12
N LEU A 390 -17.71 16.70 -6.09
CA LEU A 390 -18.22 17.04 -4.77
C LEU A 390 -18.92 18.41 -4.79
N PRO A 391 -19.95 18.64 -3.96
CA PRO A 391 -20.75 19.87 -4.06
C PRO A 391 -19.96 21.17 -3.83
N ASP A 392 -18.95 21.15 -2.97
CA ASP A 392 -18.02 22.24 -2.71
C ASP A 392 -17.08 22.47 -3.90
N GLU A 393 -16.48 21.41 -4.44
CA GLU A 393 -15.67 21.47 -5.66
C GLU A 393 -16.47 22.05 -6.83
N TRP A 394 -17.71 21.59 -7.02
CA TRP A 394 -18.60 22.10 -8.06
C TRP A 394 -18.95 23.58 -7.84
N ALA A 395 -19.13 24.00 -6.59
CA ALA A 395 -19.37 25.40 -6.25
C ALA A 395 -18.15 26.28 -6.56
N ASP A 396 -16.95 25.73 -6.46
CA ASP A 396 -15.68 26.36 -6.82
C ASP A 396 -15.35 26.26 -8.33
N GLY A 397 -16.20 25.58 -9.09
CA GLY A 397 -16.14 25.51 -10.54
C GLY A 397 -15.31 24.35 -11.09
N VAL A 398 -14.94 23.39 -10.25
CA VAL A 398 -14.35 22.11 -10.67
C VAL A 398 -15.38 21.31 -11.46
N THR A 399 -14.93 20.67 -12.53
CA THR A 399 -15.75 19.87 -13.44
C THR A 399 -15.21 18.45 -13.57
N ALA A 400 -15.98 17.57 -14.20
CA ALA A 400 -15.53 16.25 -14.61
C ALA A 400 -14.28 16.30 -15.50
N GLN A 401 -14.08 17.36 -16.29
CA GLN A 401 -12.87 17.49 -17.10
C GLN A 401 -11.65 17.82 -16.27
N ASP A 402 -11.81 18.60 -15.18
CA ASP A 402 -10.71 18.89 -14.26
C ASP A 402 -10.27 17.62 -13.54
N LYS A 403 -11.21 16.84 -12.99
CA LYS A 403 -10.91 15.55 -12.35
C LYS A 403 -10.37 14.50 -13.32
N GLN A 404 -10.89 14.49 -14.56
CA GLN A 404 -10.36 13.64 -15.61
C GLN A 404 -8.91 14.01 -15.96
N PHE A 405 -8.59 15.31 -15.98
CA PHE A 405 -7.22 15.77 -16.12
C PHE A 405 -6.35 15.33 -14.94
N GLU A 406 -6.83 15.48 -13.71
CA GLU A 406 -6.06 15.12 -12.50
C GLU A 406 -5.75 13.63 -12.43
N PHE A 407 -6.74 12.76 -12.66
CA PHE A 407 -6.65 11.33 -12.29
C PHE A 407 -6.82 10.34 -13.46
N GLY A 408 -7.29 10.76 -14.63
CA GLY A 408 -7.37 9.92 -15.84
C GLY A 408 -8.52 8.89 -15.86
N ILE A 409 -9.19 8.64 -14.75
CA ILE A 409 -10.41 7.82 -14.70
C ILE A 409 -11.29 8.29 -13.56
N GLY A 410 -12.61 8.16 -13.73
CA GLY A 410 -13.60 8.44 -12.70
C GLY A 410 -13.36 7.66 -11.41
N PRO A 411 -13.99 8.10 -10.31
CA PRO A 411 -13.65 7.59 -9.00
C PRO A 411 -13.99 6.10 -8.93
N GLY A 412 -13.12 5.36 -8.25
CA GLY A 412 -13.40 3.99 -7.82
C GLY A 412 -14.37 3.97 -6.65
N CYS A 413 -14.31 4.99 -5.79
CA CYS A 413 -15.30 5.18 -4.73
C CYS A 413 -15.51 6.66 -4.39
N THR A 414 -16.65 6.93 -3.77
CA THR A 414 -16.96 8.20 -3.13
C THR A 414 -17.77 7.85 -1.90
N GLY A 415 -17.18 8.06 -0.72
CA GLY A 415 -17.81 7.79 0.55
C GLY A 415 -18.80 8.89 0.91
N TYR A 416 -19.95 8.52 1.45
CA TYR A 416 -20.99 9.48 1.81
C TYR A 416 -21.76 9.01 3.04
N ASP A 417 -21.68 9.78 4.12
CA ASP A 417 -22.49 9.56 5.31
C ASP A 417 -23.86 10.26 5.14
N PRO A 418 -24.96 9.51 5.01
CA PRO A 418 -26.29 10.09 4.87
C PRO A 418 -26.84 10.69 6.17
N GLU A 419 -26.28 10.35 7.34
CA GLU A 419 -26.72 10.86 8.64
C GLU A 419 -26.21 12.29 8.89
N THR A 420 -24.94 12.53 8.59
CA THR A 420 -24.30 13.85 8.69
C THR A 420 -24.41 14.66 7.40
N GLY A 421 -24.61 13.99 6.27
CA GLY A 421 -24.65 14.59 4.94
C GLY A 421 -23.28 15.00 4.41
N THR A 422 -22.20 14.40 4.92
CA THR A 422 -20.81 14.70 4.54
C THR A 422 -20.23 13.61 3.66
N TYR A 423 -19.37 14.00 2.74
CA TYR A 423 -18.54 13.06 2.00
C TYR A 423 -17.34 12.70 2.86
N THR A 424 -16.94 11.43 2.84
CA THR A 424 -15.93 10.85 3.74
C THR A 424 -14.64 10.48 3.03
N GLY A 425 -14.57 10.68 1.72
CA GLY A 425 -13.41 10.38 0.89
C GLY A 425 -13.78 10.14 -0.57
N GLN A 426 -12.83 10.29 -1.47
CA GLN A 426 -12.97 9.94 -2.88
C GLN A 426 -11.62 9.44 -3.39
N ALA A 427 -11.64 8.30 -4.09
CA ALA A 427 -10.42 7.62 -4.50
C ALA A 427 -10.56 7.01 -5.89
N ILE A 428 -9.43 6.78 -6.57
CA ILE A 428 -9.39 6.20 -7.91
C ILE A 428 -9.19 4.67 -7.91
N PRO A 429 -9.65 3.96 -8.97
CA PRO A 429 -9.60 2.51 -9.00
C PRO A 429 -8.16 1.93 -8.94
N PRO A 430 -7.88 0.93 -8.08
CA PRO A 430 -6.50 0.54 -7.76
C PRO A 430 -5.98 -0.64 -8.60
N VAL A 431 -6.20 -0.64 -9.92
CA VAL A 431 -6.02 -1.82 -10.81
C VAL A 431 -4.68 -2.55 -10.60
N ARG A 432 -3.57 -1.82 -10.61
CA ARG A 432 -2.21 -2.41 -10.50
C ARG A 432 -1.94 -3.00 -9.12
N ILE A 433 -2.38 -2.31 -8.07
CA ILE A 433 -2.19 -2.74 -6.67
C ILE A 433 -3.04 -3.98 -6.40
N ARG A 434 -4.29 -3.96 -6.86
CA ARG A 434 -5.20 -5.11 -6.78
C ARG A 434 -4.60 -6.35 -7.43
N GLU A 435 -4.08 -6.25 -8.65
CA GLU A 435 -3.50 -7.42 -9.35
C GLU A 435 -2.28 -8.01 -8.62
N VAL A 436 -1.44 -7.19 -7.99
CA VAL A 436 -0.34 -7.71 -7.14
C VAL A 436 -0.89 -8.41 -5.90
N CYS A 437 -1.86 -7.81 -5.24
CA CYS A 437 -2.50 -8.39 -4.06
C CYS A 437 -3.17 -9.74 -4.40
N GLU A 438 -4.05 -9.77 -5.40
CA GLU A 438 -4.79 -10.98 -5.83
C GLU A 438 -3.85 -12.09 -6.31
N SER A 439 -2.66 -11.76 -6.81
CA SER A 439 -1.65 -12.77 -7.20
C SER A 439 -1.16 -13.63 -6.03
N LEU A 440 -1.36 -13.18 -4.79
CA LEU A 440 -1.07 -13.96 -3.59
C LEU A 440 -2.14 -15.03 -3.34
N ASN A 441 -3.37 -14.87 -3.80
CA ASN A 441 -4.41 -15.87 -3.53
C ASN A 441 -4.08 -17.21 -4.19
N THR A 442 -4.35 -18.31 -3.49
CA THR A 442 -4.32 -19.66 -4.09
C THR A 442 -5.73 -19.97 -4.57
N ALA A 443 -5.87 -20.32 -5.85
CA ALA A 443 -7.12 -20.86 -6.38
C ALA A 443 -7.13 -22.39 -6.25
N ASP A 444 -8.32 -22.97 -6.10
CA ASP A 444 -8.53 -24.41 -6.15
C ASP A 444 -7.99 -25.02 -7.47
N ASP A 445 -7.10 -26.01 -7.40
CA ASP A 445 -6.62 -26.74 -8.57
C ASP A 445 -7.56 -27.93 -8.84
N PRO A 446 -8.38 -27.90 -9.92
CA PRO A 446 -9.30 -28.98 -10.22
C PRO A 446 -8.60 -30.30 -10.59
N ALA A 447 -7.27 -30.31 -10.73
CA ALA A 447 -6.47 -31.50 -10.99
C ALA A 447 -6.06 -32.27 -9.73
N THR A 448 -6.19 -31.69 -8.54
CA THR A 448 -5.86 -32.37 -7.28
C THR A 448 -7.08 -33.09 -6.71
N THR A 449 -6.84 -33.98 -5.75
CA THR A 449 -7.91 -34.71 -5.05
C THR A 449 -8.31 -34.05 -3.73
N GLU A 450 -7.74 -32.89 -3.43
CA GLU A 450 -8.10 -32.11 -2.24
C GLU A 450 -9.48 -31.48 -2.45
N VAL A 451 -10.19 -31.19 -1.35
CA VAL A 451 -11.63 -30.86 -1.39
C VAL A 451 -11.86 -29.38 -1.74
N ASP A 452 -10.88 -28.52 -1.43
CA ASP A 452 -10.78 -27.10 -1.80
C ASP A 452 -9.39 -26.58 -1.37
N GLU A 453 -8.57 -26.12 -2.31
CA GLU A 453 -7.23 -25.55 -2.01
C GLU A 453 -7.25 -24.02 -1.97
N THR A 454 -8.43 -23.40 -2.04
CA THR A 454 -8.58 -21.95 -2.07
C THR A 454 -8.02 -21.35 -0.79
N ARG A 455 -7.07 -20.41 -0.95
CA ARG A 455 -6.53 -19.63 0.16
C ARG A 455 -6.55 -18.15 -0.18
N VAL A 456 -7.30 -17.39 0.61
CA VAL A 456 -7.29 -15.93 0.56
C VAL A 456 -6.08 -15.43 1.32
N ARG A 457 -5.18 -14.74 0.61
CA ARG A 457 -3.98 -14.07 1.14
C ARG A 457 -3.99 -12.57 0.84
N CYS A 458 -5.04 -12.09 0.20
CA CYS A 458 -5.28 -10.71 -0.16
C CYS A 458 -6.68 -10.28 0.30
N CYS A 459 -6.74 -9.20 1.08
CA CYS A 459 -7.97 -8.47 1.38
C CYS A 459 -7.90 -7.10 0.69
N VAL A 460 -9.01 -6.66 0.08
CA VAL A 460 -9.13 -5.28 -0.46
C VAL A 460 -10.38 -4.64 0.11
N GLU A 461 -10.19 -3.62 0.92
CA GLU A 461 -11.23 -2.85 1.60
C GLU A 461 -11.28 -1.44 1.03
N SER A 462 -12.39 -0.74 1.28
CA SER A 462 -12.63 0.60 0.78
C SER A 462 -11.90 1.63 1.61
N ILE A 463 -11.12 2.48 0.95
CA ILE A 463 -10.55 3.67 1.58
C ILE A 463 -11.59 4.76 1.84
N CYS A 464 -12.73 4.70 1.15
CA CYS A 464 -13.85 5.61 1.33
C CYS A 464 -14.73 5.25 2.54
N ASP A 465 -14.44 4.13 3.24
CA ASP A 465 -15.16 3.74 4.46
C ASP A 465 -14.86 4.71 5.61
N ASP A 466 -15.86 5.05 6.40
CA ASP A 466 -15.75 5.92 7.59
C ASP A 466 -15.17 5.20 8.82
N ASP A 467 -15.10 3.87 8.77
CA ASP A 467 -14.52 3.01 9.79
C ASP A 467 -13.64 1.92 9.17
N PHE A 468 -12.33 1.97 9.44
CA PHE A 468 -11.39 0.93 8.99
C PHE A 468 -11.32 -0.31 9.90
N SER A 469 -12.20 -0.44 10.90
CA SER A 469 -12.25 -1.64 11.75
C SER A 469 -12.47 -2.95 10.98
N PRO A 470 -13.24 -3.01 9.87
CA PRO A 470 -13.31 -4.20 9.01
C PRO A 470 -11.98 -4.53 8.35
N ALA A 471 -11.25 -3.52 7.86
CA ALA A 471 -9.93 -3.73 7.27
C ALA A 471 -8.91 -4.29 8.28
N ILE A 472 -8.93 -3.79 9.52
CA ILE A 472 -8.13 -4.34 10.61
C ILE A 472 -8.52 -5.79 10.92
N ARG A 473 -9.82 -6.11 10.92
CA ARG A 473 -10.30 -7.51 11.09
C ARG A 473 -9.85 -8.40 9.95
N CYS A 474 -9.84 -7.91 8.71
CA CYS A 474 -9.42 -8.69 7.55
C CYS A 474 -7.92 -9.02 7.64
N LEU A 475 -7.09 -8.01 7.87
CA LEU A 475 -5.64 -8.18 8.06
C LEU A 475 -5.31 -9.13 9.22
N THR A 476 -5.97 -8.95 10.37
CA THR A 476 -5.70 -9.79 11.54
C THR A 476 -6.26 -11.21 11.38
N GLY A 477 -7.34 -11.38 10.61
CA GLY A 477 -7.84 -12.69 10.17
C GLY A 477 -6.84 -13.41 9.26
N LEU A 478 -6.28 -12.72 8.26
CA LEU A 478 -5.19 -13.26 7.42
C LEU A 478 -3.97 -13.67 8.26
N ILE A 479 -3.59 -12.84 9.24
CA ILE A 479 -2.47 -13.15 10.15
C ILE A 479 -2.81 -14.38 11.01
N GLN A 480 -4.02 -14.46 11.56
CA GLN A 480 -4.49 -15.59 12.35
C GLN A 480 -4.40 -16.90 11.56
N ASP A 481 -4.91 -16.92 10.33
CA ASP A 481 -4.85 -18.10 9.45
C ASP A 481 -3.40 -18.47 9.08
N ALA A 482 -2.51 -17.48 8.99
CA ALA A 482 -1.10 -17.68 8.71
C ALA A 482 -0.31 -18.26 9.89
N VAL A 483 -0.57 -17.79 11.11
CA VAL A 483 0.12 -18.30 12.32
C VAL A 483 -0.44 -19.65 12.77
N THR A 484 -1.71 -19.90 12.49
CA THR A 484 -2.42 -21.12 12.90
C THR A 484 -3.32 -21.59 11.77
N PRO A 485 -2.78 -22.40 10.84
CA PRO A 485 -3.59 -23.00 9.80
C PRO A 485 -4.74 -23.79 10.43
N VAL A 486 -5.98 -23.51 10.01
CA VAL A 486 -7.14 -24.31 10.40
C VAL A 486 -6.93 -25.73 9.88
N GLU A 487 -7.04 -26.74 10.76
CA GLU A 487 -6.92 -28.17 10.40
C GLU A 487 -7.99 -28.65 9.40
#